data_AF-A0A9P4QLF1-F1
#
_entry.id   AF-A0A9P4QLF1-F1
#
_cell.length_a   1.000
_cell.length_b   1.000
_cell.length_c   1.000
_cell.angle_alpha   90.00
_cell.angle_beta   90.00
_cell.angle_gamma   90.00
#
_symmetry.space_group_name_H-M   'P 1'
#
loop_
_entity.id
_entity.type
_entity.pdbx_description
1 polymer ?
#
loop_
_entity_poly.entity_id
_entity_poly.type
_entity_poly.pdbx_seq_one_letter_code
_entity_poly.pdbx_strand_id
1 'polypeptide(L)'
;MSSIIDQVRKENAALKKQLAAKTQQASHAIRKSEKLEKALNAAVADHNKALQNYKNNFAEVHAAYQRHMSAASHDVAELAQFLQRLQEQSAEERGSSERKKQYAVARAVAQIKSLGQTEVTKAKAEAAWATAELQKKEKEMAALKKQAAAQKSVQPSPGPGLVPQGHRMTNPFLPAPPQAPVSNSQPSPSAPAPAVLAHAATVPEKCRVSCLYCHSRWWQKECDNGEPCENCWLVGNTECVRPKCESWGKGECSVRGECFRAHEDDGFLNLAGFKKDLKRKLPHKAARESPVAQKKRRLGDGTYLLTRGQK
;
A
#
# COMPACT_ATOMS: atom_id res chain seq x y z
N MET A 1 -39.27 -97.17 59.56
CA MET A 1 -39.40 -95.72 59.87
C MET A 1 -38.06 -95.03 60.17
N SER A 2 -37.11 -95.61 60.92
CA SER A 2 -35.82 -94.95 61.24
C SER A 2 -35.03 -94.47 60.00
N SER A 3 -35.01 -95.26 58.92
CA SER A 3 -34.27 -94.92 57.69
C SER A 3 -34.75 -93.64 56.99
N ILE A 4 -36.03 -93.27 57.10
CA ILE A 4 -36.57 -92.07 56.44
C ILE A 4 -36.15 -90.81 57.21
N ILE A 5 -36.14 -90.88 58.55
CA ILE A 5 -35.75 -89.78 59.42
C ILE A 5 -34.28 -89.40 59.18
N ASP A 6 -33.38 -90.38 59.04
CA ASP A 6 -31.97 -90.12 58.80
C ASP A 6 -31.71 -89.52 57.41
N GLN A 7 -32.46 -89.95 56.39
CA GLN A 7 -32.40 -89.35 55.06
C GLN A 7 -32.83 -87.87 55.08
N VAL A 8 -33.96 -87.56 55.73
CA VAL A 8 -34.44 -86.17 55.88
C VAL A 8 -33.45 -85.31 56.65
N ARG A 9 -32.78 -85.85 57.68
CA ARG A 9 -31.70 -85.13 58.40
C ARG A 9 -30.51 -84.84 57.50
N LYS A 10 -30.09 -85.82 56.68
CA LYS A 10 -28.98 -85.67 55.73
C LYS A 10 -29.28 -84.63 54.66
N GLU A 11 -30.48 -84.65 54.09
CA GLU A 11 -30.94 -83.66 53.11
C GLU A 11 -31.03 -82.26 53.71
N ASN A 12 -31.60 -82.12 54.93
CA ASN A 12 -31.62 -80.84 55.64
C ASN A 12 -30.21 -80.31 55.93
N ALA A 13 -29.26 -81.16 56.32
CA ALA A 13 -27.88 -80.76 56.53
C ALA A 13 -27.21 -80.31 55.21
N ALA A 14 -27.46 -81.01 54.11
CA ALA A 14 -26.98 -80.63 52.78
C ALA A 14 -27.55 -79.29 52.32
N LEU A 15 -28.86 -79.07 52.49
CA LEU A 15 -29.53 -77.80 52.17
C LEU A 15 -28.99 -76.65 53.02
N LYS A 16 -28.78 -76.86 54.32
CA LYS A 16 -28.14 -75.85 55.19
C LYS A 16 -26.73 -75.49 54.73
N LYS A 17 -25.91 -76.48 54.33
CA LYS A 17 -24.57 -76.25 53.78
C LYS A 17 -24.62 -75.48 52.47
N GLN A 18 -25.54 -75.84 51.56
CA GLN A 18 -25.73 -75.12 50.30
C GLN A 18 -26.19 -73.68 50.52
N LEU A 19 -27.14 -73.45 51.44
CA LEU A 19 -27.61 -72.11 51.79
C LEU A 19 -26.47 -71.26 52.36
N ALA A 20 -25.68 -71.81 53.29
CA ALA A 20 -24.52 -71.12 53.84
C ALA A 20 -23.49 -70.75 52.76
N ALA A 21 -23.18 -71.67 51.83
CA ALA A 21 -22.26 -71.40 50.73
C ALA A 21 -22.80 -70.31 49.78
N LYS A 22 -24.10 -70.34 49.45
CA LYS A 22 -24.75 -69.30 48.63
C LYS A 22 -24.76 -67.95 49.34
N THR A 23 -25.01 -67.91 50.64
CA THR A 23 -24.95 -66.68 51.44
C THR A 23 -23.53 -66.11 51.46
N GLN A 24 -22.51 -66.95 51.66
CA GLN A 24 -21.11 -66.52 51.62
C GLN A 24 -20.72 -65.99 50.23
N GLN A 25 -21.15 -66.67 49.16
CA GLN A 25 -20.93 -66.23 47.78
C GLN A 25 -21.61 -64.88 47.52
N ALA A 26 -22.85 -64.69 47.99
CA ALA A 26 -23.58 -63.43 47.87
C ALA A 26 -22.89 -62.30 48.65
N SER A 27 -22.46 -62.54 49.89
CA SER A 27 -21.71 -61.55 50.67
C SER A 27 -20.38 -61.16 50.01
N HIS A 28 -19.66 -62.12 49.40
CA HIS A 28 -18.45 -61.82 48.65
C HIS A 28 -18.75 -60.98 47.40
N ALA A 29 -19.82 -61.28 46.67
CA ALA A 29 -20.25 -60.51 45.51
C ALA A 29 -20.61 -59.05 45.89
N ILE A 30 -21.34 -58.86 47.00
CA ILE A 30 -21.70 -57.53 47.52
C ILE A 30 -20.44 -56.72 47.89
N ARG A 31 -19.50 -57.31 48.63
CA ARG A 31 -18.23 -56.62 48.97
C ARG A 31 -17.43 -56.25 47.73
N LYS A 32 -17.43 -57.11 46.71
CA LYS A 32 -16.78 -56.85 45.43
C LYS A 32 -17.47 -55.69 44.68
N SER A 33 -18.80 -55.64 44.65
CA SER A 33 -19.53 -54.54 44.02
C SER A 33 -19.32 -53.22 44.74
N GLU A 34 -19.34 -53.19 46.08
CA GLU A 34 -19.05 -51.99 46.87
C GLU A 34 -17.63 -51.45 46.61
N LYS A 35 -16.64 -52.34 46.45
CA LYS A 35 -15.27 -51.94 46.12
C LYS A 35 -15.19 -51.33 44.71
N LEU A 36 -15.91 -51.90 43.74
CA LEU A 36 -15.96 -51.38 42.38
C LEU A 36 -16.70 -50.04 42.32
N GLU A 37 -17.79 -49.88 43.06
CA GLU A 37 -18.54 -48.63 43.16
C GLU A 37 -17.67 -47.50 43.75
N LYS A 38 -16.94 -47.78 44.84
CA LYS A 38 -15.98 -46.83 45.42
C LYS A 38 -14.88 -46.44 44.43
N ALA A 39 -14.34 -47.42 43.67
CA ALA A 39 -13.33 -47.14 42.66
C ALA A 39 -13.88 -46.30 41.50
N LEU A 40 -15.11 -46.57 41.06
CA LEU A 40 -15.79 -45.79 40.02
C LEU A 40 -16.03 -44.34 40.47
N ASN A 41 -16.53 -44.15 41.69
CA ASN A 41 -16.75 -42.82 42.25
C ASN A 41 -15.45 -42.02 42.39
N ALA A 42 -14.35 -42.67 42.78
CA ALA A 42 -13.03 -42.04 42.81
C ALA A 42 -12.57 -41.61 41.40
N ALA A 43 -12.72 -42.49 40.39
CA ALA A 43 -12.37 -42.18 39.01
C ALA A 43 -13.21 -41.02 38.43
N VAL A 44 -14.50 -40.95 38.76
CA VAL A 44 -15.38 -39.84 38.37
C VAL A 44 -14.94 -38.54 39.04
N ALA A 45 -14.55 -38.57 40.31
CA ALA A 45 -14.04 -37.40 41.02
C ALA A 45 -12.73 -36.88 40.39
N ASP A 46 -11.80 -37.78 40.04
CA ASP A 46 -10.55 -37.43 39.37
C ASP A 46 -10.81 -36.84 37.97
N HIS A 47 -11.76 -37.41 37.21
CA HIS A 47 -12.15 -36.88 35.90
C HIS A 47 -12.75 -35.47 36.01
N ASN A 48 -13.64 -35.24 36.98
CA ASN A 48 -14.23 -33.92 37.23
C ASN A 48 -13.16 -32.89 37.63
N LYS A 49 -12.17 -33.30 38.43
CA LYS A 49 -11.02 -32.46 38.77
C LYS A 49 -10.20 -32.09 37.53
N ALA A 50 -9.94 -33.06 36.64
CA ALA A 50 -9.25 -32.81 35.37
C ALA A 50 -10.03 -31.86 34.45
N LEU A 51 -11.35 -32.02 34.35
CA LEU A 51 -12.22 -31.10 33.61
C LEU A 51 -12.19 -29.68 34.18
N GLN A 52 -12.16 -29.55 35.50
CA GLN A 52 -12.07 -28.23 36.13
C GLN A 52 -10.72 -27.56 35.85
N ASN A 53 -9.62 -28.31 35.90
CA ASN A 53 -8.29 -27.81 35.52
C ASN A 53 -8.28 -27.36 34.05
N TYR A 54 -8.90 -28.13 33.15
CA TYR A 54 -9.01 -27.74 31.74
C TYR A 54 -9.80 -26.44 31.55
N LYS A 55 -10.93 -26.27 32.27
CA LYS A 55 -11.72 -25.03 32.26
C LYS A 55 -10.90 -23.83 32.75
N ASN A 56 -10.13 -23.99 33.82
CA ASN A 56 -9.28 -22.94 34.34
C ASN A 56 -8.18 -22.56 33.33
N ASN A 57 -7.48 -23.54 32.76
CA ASN A 57 -6.46 -23.30 31.73
C ASN A 57 -7.05 -22.59 30.49
N PHE A 58 -8.25 -22.99 30.06
CA PHE A 58 -8.92 -22.34 28.95
C PHE A 58 -9.26 -20.88 29.27
N ALA A 59 -9.76 -20.60 30.48
CA ALA A 59 -10.04 -19.23 30.93
C ALA A 59 -8.78 -18.37 30.99
N GLU A 60 -7.64 -18.91 31.45
CA GLU A 60 -6.35 -18.22 31.47
C GLU A 60 -5.85 -17.88 30.06
N VAL A 61 -5.91 -18.84 29.14
CA VAL A 61 -5.53 -18.62 27.72
C VAL A 61 -6.43 -17.57 27.07
N HIS A 62 -7.74 -17.64 27.32
CA HIS A 62 -8.68 -16.64 26.80
C HIS A 62 -8.41 -15.24 27.37
N ALA A 63 -8.12 -15.12 28.66
CA ALA A 63 -7.74 -13.84 29.28
C ALA A 63 -6.40 -13.31 28.74
N ALA A 64 -5.42 -14.18 28.47
CA ALA A 64 -4.17 -13.81 27.81
C ALA A 64 -4.42 -13.29 26.39
N TYR A 65 -5.27 -13.98 25.62
CA TYR A 65 -5.67 -13.55 24.28
C TYR A 65 -6.37 -12.18 24.30
N GLN A 66 -7.30 -11.96 25.23
CA GLN A 66 -7.97 -10.66 25.39
C GLN A 66 -6.97 -9.55 25.73
N ARG A 67 -6.01 -9.79 26.63
CA ARG A 67 -4.95 -8.82 26.93
C ARG A 67 -4.12 -8.47 25.69
N HIS A 68 -3.75 -9.47 24.88
CA HIS A 68 -2.99 -9.25 23.64
C HIS A 68 -3.79 -8.46 22.61
N MET A 69 -5.08 -8.76 22.43
CA MET A 69 -5.95 -8.03 21.51
C MET A 69 -6.16 -6.58 21.96
N SER A 70 -6.34 -6.34 23.26
CA SER A 70 -6.44 -4.98 23.80
C SER A 70 -5.13 -4.20 23.61
N ALA A 71 -3.98 -4.81 23.85
CA ALA A 71 -2.68 -4.19 23.59
C ALA A 71 -2.51 -3.82 22.11
N ALA A 72 -2.80 -4.75 21.20
CA ALA A 72 -2.75 -4.48 19.76
C ALA A 72 -3.72 -3.36 19.33
N SER A 73 -4.89 -3.26 19.96
CA SER A 73 -5.83 -2.17 19.68
C SER A 73 -5.31 -0.80 20.14
N HIS A 74 -4.51 -0.76 21.20
CA HIS A 74 -3.87 0.45 21.68
C HIS A 74 -2.81 0.96 20.69
N ASP A 75 -1.96 0.06 20.17
CA ASP A 75 -0.95 0.39 19.17
C ASP A 75 -1.57 0.96 17.88
N VAL A 76 -2.71 0.42 17.45
CA VAL A 76 -3.45 0.94 16.29
C VAL A 76 -4.01 2.35 16.57
N ALA A 77 -4.51 2.60 17.78
CA ALA A 77 -4.99 3.92 18.17
C ALA A 77 -3.86 4.96 18.23
N GLU A 78 -2.69 4.59 18.77
CA GLU A 78 -1.50 5.47 18.78
C GLU A 78 -1.02 5.79 17.36
N LEU A 79 -1.00 4.80 16.46
CA LEU A 79 -0.65 5.01 15.06
C LEU A 79 -1.64 5.95 14.37
N ALA A 80 -2.94 5.81 14.63
CA ALA A 80 -3.96 6.72 14.09
C ALA A 80 -3.76 8.16 14.58
N GLN A 81 -3.47 8.36 15.86
CA GLN A 81 -3.16 9.69 16.42
C GLN A 81 -1.88 10.27 15.82
N PHE A 82 -0.85 9.44 15.58
CA PHE A 82 0.38 9.88 14.92
C PHE A 82 0.12 10.33 13.47
N LEU A 83 -0.66 9.56 12.71
CA LEU A 83 -1.05 9.94 11.35
C LEU A 83 -1.87 11.24 11.32
N GLN A 84 -2.76 11.44 12.29
CA GLN A 84 -3.51 12.69 12.42
C GLN A 84 -2.58 13.89 12.66
N ARG A 85 -1.61 13.77 13.58
CA ARG A 85 -0.60 14.83 13.82
C ARG A 85 0.22 15.15 12.56
N LEU A 86 0.61 14.14 11.79
CA LEU A 86 1.31 14.36 10.52
C LEU A 86 0.44 15.10 9.50
N GLN A 87 -0.86 14.80 9.43
CA GLN A 87 -1.79 15.51 8.55
C GLN A 87 -1.93 16.97 8.96
N GLU A 88 -2.08 17.27 10.25
CA GLU A 88 -2.15 18.62 10.80
C GLU A 88 -0.88 19.42 10.50
N GLN A 89 0.31 18.85 10.75
CA GLN A 89 1.59 19.47 10.41
C GLN A 89 1.71 19.78 8.91
N SER A 90 1.28 18.84 8.04
CA SER A 90 1.28 19.08 6.59
C SER A 90 0.33 20.21 6.15
N ALA A 91 -0.77 20.40 6.87
CA ALA A 91 -1.73 21.47 6.60
C ALA A 91 -1.16 22.82 7.05
N GLU A 92 -0.49 22.87 8.21
CA GLU A 92 0.21 24.06 8.70
C GLU A 92 1.34 24.48 7.77
N GLU A 93 2.15 23.53 7.29
CA GLU A 93 3.23 23.80 6.35
C GLU A 93 2.70 24.33 5.01
N ARG A 94 1.61 23.75 4.48
CA ARG A 94 0.91 24.28 3.30
C ARG A 94 0.38 25.69 3.52
N GLY A 95 -0.26 25.95 4.65
CA GLY A 95 -0.74 27.28 5.01
C GLY A 95 0.39 28.30 5.18
N SER A 96 1.51 27.90 5.78
CA SER A 96 2.71 28.72 5.93
C SER A 96 3.36 29.05 4.57
N SER A 97 3.51 28.05 3.70
CA SER A 97 4.00 28.23 2.34
C SER A 97 3.10 29.16 1.53
N GLU A 98 1.78 29.01 1.64
CA GLU A 98 0.82 29.86 0.93
C GLU A 98 0.89 31.32 1.42
N ARG A 99 0.98 31.55 2.72
CA ARG A 99 1.22 32.89 3.29
C ARG A 99 2.51 33.52 2.78
N LYS A 100 3.60 32.74 2.68
CA LYS A 100 4.88 33.22 2.11
C LYS A 100 4.73 33.62 0.64
N LYS A 101 4.00 32.84 -0.15
CA LYS A 101 3.70 33.17 -1.56
C LYS A 101 2.88 34.45 -1.66
N GLN A 102 1.81 34.59 -0.89
CA GLN A 102 0.98 35.79 -0.86
C GLN A 102 1.78 37.03 -0.48
N TYR A 103 2.67 36.92 0.52
CA TYR A 103 3.56 38.00 0.91
C TYR A 103 4.54 38.38 -0.22
N ALA A 104 5.14 37.39 -0.89
CA ALA A 104 6.04 37.64 -2.01
C ALA A 104 5.33 38.32 -3.19
N VAL A 105 4.12 37.87 -3.53
CA VAL A 105 3.27 38.49 -4.56
C VAL A 105 2.90 39.92 -4.17
N ALA A 106 2.44 40.15 -2.93
CA ALA A 106 2.11 41.49 -2.44
C ALA A 106 3.33 42.43 -2.51
N ARG A 107 4.52 41.94 -2.14
CA ARG A 107 5.77 42.68 -2.24
C ARG A 107 6.13 43.02 -3.69
N ALA A 108 6.01 42.05 -4.60
CA ALA A 108 6.27 42.27 -6.03
C ALA A 108 5.30 43.30 -6.64
N VAL A 109 4.00 43.21 -6.31
CA VAL A 109 2.99 44.18 -6.74
C VAL A 109 3.29 45.58 -6.22
N ALA A 110 3.70 45.71 -4.95
CA ALA A 110 4.10 46.99 -4.37
C ALA A 110 5.32 47.60 -5.09
N GLN A 111 6.31 46.77 -5.45
CA GLN A 111 7.50 47.20 -6.18
C GLN A 111 7.19 47.63 -7.62
N ILE A 112 6.31 46.91 -8.33
CA ILE A 112 5.85 47.32 -9.67
C ILE A 112 5.12 48.66 -9.59
N LYS A 113 4.27 48.86 -8.57
CA LYS A 113 3.55 50.11 -8.38
C LYS A 113 4.49 51.28 -8.09
N SER A 114 5.54 51.08 -7.28
CA SER A 114 6.52 52.14 -7.00
C SER A 114 7.32 52.49 -8.26
N LEU A 115 7.74 51.51 -9.05
CA LEU A 115 8.42 51.73 -10.34
C LEU A 115 7.53 52.48 -11.34
N GLY A 116 6.26 52.12 -11.42
CA GLY A 116 5.29 52.86 -12.25
C GLY A 116 5.15 54.32 -11.81
N GLN A 117 5.12 54.59 -10.50
CA GLN A 117 5.07 55.96 -9.99
C GLN A 117 6.36 56.75 -10.26
N THR A 118 7.54 56.12 -10.17
CA THR A 118 8.80 56.78 -10.51
C THR A 118 8.89 57.14 -11.99
N GLU A 119 8.44 56.25 -12.89
CA GLU A 119 8.43 56.55 -14.32
C GLU A 119 7.40 57.65 -14.67
N VAL A 120 6.21 57.64 -14.05
CA VAL A 120 5.20 58.70 -14.25
C VAL A 120 5.69 60.05 -13.74
N THR A 121 6.37 60.09 -12.59
CA THR A 121 6.93 61.34 -12.06
C THR A 121 8.07 61.87 -12.92
N LYS A 122 8.93 60.99 -13.45
CA LYS A 122 9.96 61.34 -14.42
C LYS A 122 9.37 61.92 -15.70
N ALA A 123 8.38 61.25 -16.30
CA ALA A 123 7.70 61.73 -17.50
C ALA A 123 7.02 63.10 -17.30
N LYS A 124 6.40 63.33 -16.12
CA LYS A 124 5.84 64.64 -15.77
C LYS A 124 6.92 65.73 -15.68
N ALA A 125 8.08 65.42 -15.11
CA ALA A 125 9.19 66.37 -15.02
C ALA A 125 9.75 66.71 -16.42
N GLU A 126 9.92 65.71 -17.29
CA GLU A 126 10.36 65.90 -18.67
C GLU A 126 9.35 66.74 -19.48
N ALA A 127 8.05 66.46 -19.34
CA ALA A 127 7.00 67.24 -19.99
C ALA A 127 6.96 68.70 -19.48
N ALA A 128 7.14 68.92 -18.18
CA ALA A 128 7.20 70.27 -17.59
C ALA A 128 8.42 71.04 -18.11
N TRP A 129 9.58 70.40 -18.20
CA TRP A 129 10.80 70.99 -18.75
C TRP A 129 10.63 71.36 -20.23
N ALA A 130 10.08 70.44 -21.04
CA ALA A 130 9.81 70.70 -22.47
C ALA A 130 8.84 71.88 -22.65
N THR A 131 7.81 71.98 -21.81
CA THR A 131 6.86 73.10 -21.83
C THR A 131 7.54 74.43 -21.48
N ALA A 132 8.43 74.43 -20.48
CA ALA A 132 9.18 75.62 -20.10
C ALA A 132 10.12 76.10 -21.22
N GLU A 133 10.80 75.18 -21.91
CA GLU A 133 11.68 75.50 -23.03
C GLU A 133 10.88 76.03 -24.24
N LEU A 134 9.68 75.49 -24.50
CA LEU A 134 8.78 76.01 -25.53
C LEU A 134 8.36 77.46 -25.23
N GLN A 135 7.92 77.74 -23.99
CA GLN A 135 7.54 79.10 -23.58
C GLN A 135 8.71 80.09 -23.68
N LYS A 136 9.94 79.63 -23.38
CA LYS A 136 11.15 80.43 -23.55
C LYS A 136 11.37 80.75 -25.03
N LYS A 137 11.25 79.76 -25.93
CA LYS A 137 11.37 79.95 -27.39
C LYS A 137 10.30 80.87 -27.95
N GLU A 138 9.07 80.78 -27.46
CA GLU A 138 7.98 81.69 -27.84
C GLU A 138 8.27 83.14 -27.43
N LYS A 139 8.82 83.35 -26.22
CA LYS A 139 9.26 84.68 -25.77
C LYS A 139 10.42 85.22 -26.60
N GLU A 140 11.41 84.40 -26.93
CA GLU A 140 12.52 84.76 -27.83
C GLU A 140 11.98 85.16 -29.22
N MET A 141 11.07 84.38 -29.79
CA MET A 141 10.44 84.68 -31.09
C MET A 141 9.57 85.95 -31.05
N ALA A 142 8.83 86.18 -29.96
CA ALA A 142 8.06 87.41 -29.77
C ALA A 142 8.98 88.64 -29.67
N ALA A 143 10.12 88.52 -28.99
CA ALA A 143 11.13 89.57 -28.91
C ALA A 143 11.75 89.86 -30.29
N LEU A 144 12.10 88.83 -31.05
CA LEU A 144 12.61 88.98 -32.42
C LEU A 144 11.56 89.62 -33.35
N LYS A 145 10.29 89.20 -33.28
CA LYS A 145 9.20 89.84 -34.04
C LYS A 145 9.05 91.32 -33.69
N LYS A 146 9.20 91.68 -32.40
CA LYS A 146 9.16 93.08 -31.95
C LYS A 146 10.34 93.89 -32.51
N GLN A 147 11.54 93.31 -32.55
CA GLN A 147 12.72 93.93 -33.18
C GLN A 147 12.54 94.08 -34.70
N ALA A 148 12.03 93.06 -35.39
CA ALA A 148 11.76 93.12 -36.83
C ALA A 148 10.68 94.15 -37.18
N ALA A 149 9.62 94.28 -36.36
CA ALA A 149 8.62 95.32 -36.51
C ALA A 149 9.21 96.73 -36.36
N ALA A 150 10.19 96.92 -35.47
CA ALA A 150 10.92 98.18 -35.34
C ALA A 150 11.84 98.46 -36.53
N GLN A 151 12.41 97.43 -37.17
CA GLN A 151 13.24 97.59 -38.38
C GLN A 151 12.42 97.85 -39.65
N LYS A 152 11.14 97.46 -39.68
CA LYS A 152 10.23 97.67 -40.83
C LYS A 152 9.81 99.14 -41.04
N SER A 153 10.26 100.08 -40.21
CA SER A 153 10.09 101.53 -40.44
C SER A 153 11.21 102.15 -41.30
N VAL A 154 12.17 101.36 -41.79
CA VAL A 154 13.24 101.84 -42.67
C VAL A 154 13.31 100.97 -43.94
N GLN A 155 12.75 101.53 -45.01
CA GLN A 155 13.22 101.42 -46.40
C GLN A 155 12.77 100.19 -47.27
N PRO A 156 13.06 100.17 -48.59
CA PRO A 156 12.20 100.58 -49.71
C PRO A 156 11.73 99.44 -50.64
N SER A 157 10.95 99.83 -51.66
CA SER A 157 10.29 99.11 -52.76
C SER A 157 11.04 98.01 -53.55
N PRO A 158 10.31 97.18 -54.35
CA PRO A 158 10.59 95.77 -54.60
C PRO A 158 11.26 95.45 -55.95
N GLY A 159 11.95 94.30 -56.01
CA GLY A 159 12.42 93.66 -57.23
C GLY A 159 11.89 92.22 -57.35
N PRO A 160 11.40 91.76 -58.52
CA PRO A 160 10.81 90.44 -58.71
C PRO A 160 11.84 89.43 -59.24
N GLY A 161 11.73 88.16 -58.85
CA GLY A 161 12.53 87.12 -59.49
C GLY A 161 12.38 85.70 -58.95
N LEU A 162 11.75 84.87 -59.77
CA LEU A 162 12.14 83.50 -60.13
C LEU A 162 11.72 82.31 -59.24
N VAL A 163 10.84 81.50 -59.85
CA VAL A 163 10.49 80.09 -59.59
C VAL A 163 11.54 79.19 -60.27
N PRO A 164 11.96 78.02 -59.71
CA PRO A 164 11.50 76.71 -60.25
C PRO A 164 11.49 75.56 -59.18
N GLN A 165 10.51 74.65 -59.19
CA GLN A 165 10.49 73.31 -59.84
C GLN A 165 11.15 72.14 -59.05
N GLY A 166 10.33 71.12 -58.75
CA GLY A 166 10.72 69.69 -58.73
C GLY A 166 11.28 69.08 -57.44
N HIS A 167 10.54 68.18 -56.79
CA HIS A 167 10.64 66.73 -57.04
C HIS A 167 9.81 65.90 -56.04
N ARG A 168 9.17 64.87 -56.59
CA ARG A 168 8.23 63.94 -55.97
C ARG A 168 8.89 62.56 -56.03
N MET A 169 9.10 61.91 -54.88
CA MET A 169 9.61 60.53 -54.71
C MET A 169 8.82 59.92 -53.54
N THR A 170 7.84 59.05 -53.80
CA THR A 170 7.89 57.58 -53.79
C THR A 170 7.59 56.95 -52.40
N ASN A 171 6.50 56.17 -52.40
CA ASN A 171 6.04 55.16 -51.42
C ASN A 171 7.10 54.04 -51.27
N PRO A 172 7.12 53.15 -50.24
CA PRO A 172 6.02 52.16 -50.04
C PRO A 172 5.83 51.49 -48.64
N PHE A 173 4.68 50.80 -48.49
CA PHE A 173 4.45 49.46 -47.88
C PHE A 173 4.44 49.17 -46.35
N LEU A 174 3.24 48.73 -45.90
CA LEU A 174 2.88 47.60 -44.97
C LEU A 174 3.18 47.66 -43.44
N PRO A 175 2.55 46.83 -42.56
CA PRO A 175 1.50 45.79 -42.76
C PRO A 175 0.28 45.83 -41.80
N ALA A 176 -0.66 44.91 -42.03
CA ALA A 176 -1.93 44.65 -41.33
C ALA A 176 -1.80 44.00 -39.93
N PRO A 177 -2.82 44.10 -39.05
CA PRO A 177 -2.85 43.42 -37.75
C PRO A 177 -3.35 41.95 -37.84
N PRO A 178 -2.80 41.02 -37.05
CA PRO A 178 -3.19 39.61 -37.06
C PRO A 178 -4.45 39.33 -36.21
N GLN A 179 -5.20 38.32 -36.66
CA GLN A 179 -6.40 37.78 -36.04
C GLN A 179 -6.13 36.96 -34.78
N ALA A 180 -7.16 36.88 -33.93
CA ALA A 180 -7.21 36.16 -32.66
C ALA A 180 -7.09 34.62 -32.79
N PRO A 181 -6.67 33.93 -31.73
CA PRO A 181 -7.01 32.53 -31.51
C PRO A 181 -8.21 32.38 -30.57
N VAL A 182 -9.25 31.74 -31.11
CA VAL A 182 -10.31 31.02 -30.40
C VAL A 182 -9.72 29.97 -29.47
N SER A 183 -9.95 30.10 -28.16
CA SER A 183 -9.57 29.08 -27.19
C SER A 183 -10.75 28.13 -26.96
N ASN A 184 -10.52 26.92 -27.42
CA ASN A 184 -11.41 25.78 -27.46
C ASN A 184 -11.70 25.25 -26.05
N SER A 185 -12.95 24.90 -25.81
CA SER A 185 -13.43 24.22 -24.61
C SER A 185 -12.81 22.82 -24.51
N GLN A 186 -12.18 22.50 -23.37
CA GLN A 186 -11.76 21.13 -23.06
C GLN A 186 -12.39 20.68 -21.72
N PRO A 187 -13.19 19.59 -21.71
CA PRO A 187 -13.78 19.04 -20.50
C PRO A 187 -12.80 18.20 -19.68
N SER A 188 -13.07 18.15 -18.38
CA SER A 188 -12.49 17.37 -17.27
C SER A 188 -11.66 16.13 -17.60
N PRO A 189 -10.49 15.94 -16.96
CA PRO A 189 -9.96 14.62 -16.69
C PRO A 189 -10.62 14.06 -15.42
N SER A 190 -11.52 13.08 -15.61
CA SER A 190 -11.85 12.12 -14.56
C SER A 190 -10.58 11.44 -14.09
N ALA A 191 -10.32 11.46 -12.79
CA ALA A 191 -9.24 10.71 -12.18
C ALA A 191 -9.38 9.23 -12.54
N PRO A 192 -8.34 8.56 -13.07
CA PRO A 192 -8.35 7.12 -13.21
C PRO A 192 -8.39 6.52 -11.80
N ALA A 193 -9.39 5.67 -11.55
CA ALA A 193 -9.34 4.74 -10.43
C ALA A 193 -8.00 3.97 -10.49
N PRO A 194 -7.36 3.65 -9.36
CA PRO A 194 -6.14 2.86 -9.36
C PRO A 194 -6.43 1.54 -10.08
N ALA A 195 -5.86 1.39 -11.27
CA ALA A 195 -5.79 0.11 -11.93
C ALA A 195 -5.02 -0.81 -10.99
N VAL A 196 -5.75 -1.70 -10.30
CA VAL A 196 -5.16 -2.89 -9.73
C VAL A 196 -4.45 -3.56 -10.88
N LEU A 197 -3.12 -3.59 -10.81
CA LEU A 197 -2.26 -4.29 -11.75
C LEU A 197 -2.73 -5.74 -11.81
N ALA A 198 -3.59 -6.02 -12.79
CA ALA A 198 -3.86 -7.37 -13.24
C ALA A 198 -2.58 -7.84 -13.93
N HIS A 199 -1.61 -8.29 -13.13
CA HIS A 199 -0.49 -9.11 -13.57
C HIS A 199 -1.02 -10.48 -13.99
N ALA A 200 -1.74 -10.51 -15.10
CA ALA A 200 -2.00 -11.72 -15.88
C ALA A 200 -1.29 -11.60 -17.23
N ALA A 201 -0.05 -11.08 -17.22
CA ALA A 201 0.89 -11.49 -18.24
C ALA A 201 1.11 -12.98 -17.99
N THR A 202 0.70 -13.82 -18.94
CA THR A 202 1.00 -15.25 -18.97
C THR A 202 2.51 -15.40 -18.90
N VAL A 203 3.01 -15.56 -17.66
CA VAL A 203 4.43 -15.73 -17.38
C VAL A 203 4.87 -16.94 -18.21
N PRO A 204 5.84 -16.79 -19.12
CA PRO A 204 6.33 -17.91 -19.90
C PRO A 204 6.72 -19.03 -18.94
N GLU A 205 6.22 -20.23 -19.21
CA GLU A 205 6.26 -21.43 -18.35
C GLU A 205 7.67 -21.89 -17.91
N LYS A 206 8.71 -21.14 -18.29
CA LYS A 206 10.09 -21.60 -18.41
C LYS A 206 10.92 -21.49 -17.13
N CYS A 207 10.52 -20.73 -16.11
CA CYS A 207 11.27 -20.66 -14.84
C CYS A 207 10.41 -20.99 -13.62
N ARG A 208 10.38 -22.27 -13.23
CA ARG A 208 9.73 -22.71 -11.98
C ARG A 208 10.73 -22.76 -10.83
N VAL A 209 11.05 -21.60 -10.23
CA VAL A 209 11.85 -21.54 -9.01
C VAL A 209 10.96 -21.78 -7.79
N SER A 210 10.92 -23.02 -7.31
CA SER A 210 10.17 -23.37 -6.09
C SER A 210 10.70 -22.62 -4.86
N CYS A 211 9.82 -22.11 -4.01
CA CYS A 211 10.22 -21.50 -2.74
C CYS A 211 10.92 -22.50 -1.80
N LEU A 212 11.73 -22.00 -0.87
CA LEU A 212 12.52 -22.81 0.07
C LEU A 212 11.65 -23.75 0.91
N TYR A 213 10.43 -23.30 1.28
CA TYR A 213 9.52 -24.12 2.06
C TYR A 213 9.01 -25.33 1.25
N CYS A 214 8.46 -25.10 0.06
CA CYS A 214 8.08 -26.16 -0.86
C CYS A 214 9.26 -27.06 -1.21
N HIS A 215 10.46 -26.48 -1.38
CA HIS A 215 11.66 -27.25 -1.64
C HIS A 215 12.00 -28.22 -0.50
N SER A 216 11.93 -27.75 0.75
CA SER A 216 12.23 -28.55 1.94
C SER A 216 11.25 -29.72 2.18
N ARG A 217 10.02 -29.60 1.64
CA ARG A 217 8.92 -30.54 1.82
C ARG A 217 8.68 -31.47 0.62
N TRP A 218 9.51 -31.39 -0.43
CA TRP A 218 9.34 -32.13 -1.69
C TRP A 218 8.08 -31.73 -2.50
N TRP A 219 7.68 -30.46 -2.45
CA TRP A 219 6.50 -29.93 -3.17
C TRP A 219 6.89 -29.07 -4.38
N GLN A 220 8.03 -29.35 -5.03
CA GLN A 220 8.52 -28.53 -6.13
C GLN A 220 7.61 -28.59 -7.36
N LYS A 221 7.02 -29.77 -7.62
CA LYS A 221 6.17 -30.00 -8.80
C LYS A 221 4.83 -29.26 -8.69
N GLU A 222 4.33 -29.09 -7.46
CA GLU A 222 3.06 -28.47 -7.14
C GLU A 222 3.20 -27.01 -6.71
N CYS A 223 4.41 -26.44 -6.74
CA CYS A 223 4.61 -25.02 -6.46
C CYS A 223 4.20 -24.20 -7.69
N ASP A 224 3.23 -23.30 -7.51
CA ASP A 224 2.67 -22.43 -8.55
C ASP A 224 3.47 -21.14 -8.77
N ASN A 225 4.62 -21.01 -8.10
CA ASN A 225 5.50 -19.84 -8.13
C ASN A 225 4.87 -18.50 -7.73
N GLY A 226 3.63 -18.46 -7.21
CA GLY A 226 3.04 -17.25 -6.65
C GLY A 226 3.77 -16.74 -5.40
N GLU A 227 3.50 -15.51 -5.01
CA GLU A 227 4.00 -14.92 -3.76
C GLU A 227 2.86 -14.31 -2.94
N PRO A 228 2.41 -15.00 -1.87
CA PRO A 228 2.79 -16.36 -1.47
C PRO A 228 2.29 -17.44 -2.44
N CYS A 229 3.01 -18.56 -2.57
CA CYS A 229 2.58 -19.69 -3.39
C CYS A 229 1.40 -20.42 -2.71
N GLU A 230 0.52 -21.09 -3.48
CA GLU A 230 -0.72 -21.68 -2.95
C GLU A 230 -0.46 -22.69 -1.82
N ASN A 231 0.61 -23.48 -1.91
CA ASN A 231 1.03 -24.41 -0.84
C ASN A 231 1.42 -23.68 0.45
N CYS A 232 2.11 -22.53 0.35
CA CYS A 232 2.48 -21.73 1.52
C CYS A 232 1.26 -21.05 2.12
N TRP A 233 0.39 -20.49 1.28
CA TRP A 233 -0.87 -19.88 1.70
C TRP A 233 -1.77 -20.86 2.47
N LEU A 234 -1.97 -22.07 1.96
CA LEU A 234 -2.82 -23.09 2.59
C LEU A 234 -2.28 -23.58 3.95
N VAL A 235 -0.98 -23.45 4.20
CA VAL A 235 -0.34 -23.82 5.49
C VAL A 235 -0.24 -22.62 6.43
N GLY A 236 -0.60 -21.42 5.98
CA GLY A 236 -0.41 -20.17 6.72
C GLY A 236 1.05 -19.72 6.81
N ASN A 237 1.91 -20.19 5.90
CA ASN A 237 3.30 -19.73 5.81
C ASN A 237 3.37 -18.47 4.95
N THR A 238 3.45 -17.30 5.58
CA THR A 238 3.55 -16.00 4.89
C THR A 238 4.95 -15.74 4.34
N GLU A 239 5.99 -16.39 4.88
CA GLU A 239 7.38 -16.28 4.44
C GLU A 239 7.65 -17.19 3.23
N CYS A 240 7.06 -16.86 2.08
CA CYS A 240 7.28 -17.58 0.83
C CYS A 240 8.59 -17.15 0.16
N VAL A 241 9.73 -17.55 0.72
CA VAL A 241 11.06 -17.09 0.30
C VAL A 241 11.69 -18.00 -0.75
N ARG A 242 12.36 -17.43 -1.76
CA ARG A 242 13.08 -18.17 -2.83
C ARG A 242 14.60 -18.06 -2.71
N PRO A 243 15.36 -19.08 -3.13
CA PRO A 243 16.82 -18.99 -3.16
C PRO A 243 17.28 -18.05 -4.26
N LYS A 244 18.00 -16.97 -3.91
CA LYS A 244 18.62 -16.07 -4.87
C LYS A 244 19.75 -16.77 -5.65
N CYS A 245 19.87 -16.45 -6.93
CA CYS A 245 21.00 -16.83 -7.79
C CYS A 245 22.17 -15.87 -7.56
N GLU A 246 23.29 -16.37 -7.04
CA GLU A 246 24.46 -15.53 -6.78
C GLU A 246 25.19 -15.14 -8.08
N SER A 247 25.28 -16.07 -9.04
CA SER A 247 25.89 -15.83 -10.35
C SER A 247 25.12 -14.78 -11.17
N TRP A 248 23.81 -14.65 -10.97
CA TRP A 248 23.01 -13.60 -11.63
C TRP A 248 23.44 -12.21 -11.18
N GLY A 249 23.59 -11.99 -9.87
CA GLY A 249 24.05 -10.71 -9.33
C GLY A 249 25.46 -10.32 -9.77
N LYS A 250 26.26 -11.27 -10.25
CA LYS A 250 27.60 -11.05 -10.82
C LYS A 250 27.58 -10.92 -12.36
N GLY A 251 26.44 -11.12 -13.02
CA GLY A 251 26.32 -11.16 -14.48
C GLY A 251 26.87 -12.44 -15.13
N GLU A 252 27.15 -13.48 -14.35
CA GLU A 252 27.81 -14.72 -14.78
C GLU A 252 26.82 -15.89 -14.99
N CYS A 253 25.53 -15.70 -14.72
CA CYS A 253 24.54 -16.76 -14.91
C CYS A 253 24.30 -17.01 -16.41
N SER A 254 24.95 -18.05 -16.94
CA SER A 254 24.80 -18.49 -18.34
C SER A 254 23.47 -19.19 -18.61
N VAL A 255 22.77 -19.64 -17.57
CA VAL A 255 21.51 -20.40 -17.65
C VAL A 255 20.33 -19.44 -17.73
N ARG A 256 20.18 -18.75 -18.86
CA ARG A 256 19.04 -17.86 -19.12
C ARG A 256 17.77 -18.70 -19.30
N GLY A 257 16.84 -18.61 -18.36
CA GLY A 257 15.52 -19.22 -18.48
C GLY A 257 15.40 -20.64 -17.93
N GLU A 258 16.46 -21.24 -17.38
CA GLU A 258 16.40 -22.57 -16.73
C GLU A 258 17.09 -22.59 -15.35
N CYS A 259 17.39 -21.41 -14.79
CA CYS A 259 18.01 -21.35 -13.48
C CYS A 259 17.06 -21.88 -12.40
N PHE A 260 17.52 -22.83 -11.59
CA PHE A 260 16.77 -23.34 -10.43
C PHE A 260 16.76 -22.36 -9.24
N ARG A 261 17.31 -21.16 -9.42
CA ARG A 261 17.40 -20.09 -8.43
C ARG A 261 16.81 -18.82 -9.02
N ALA A 262 16.20 -18.01 -8.16
CA ALA A 262 15.51 -16.80 -8.56
C ALA A 262 16.52 -15.69 -8.92
N HIS A 263 16.24 -15.01 -10.02
CA HIS A 263 16.88 -13.77 -10.43
C HIS A 263 16.12 -12.57 -9.87
N GLU A 264 16.79 -11.41 -9.78
CA GLU A 264 16.14 -10.17 -9.30
C GLU A 264 15.04 -9.70 -10.26
N ASP A 265 15.21 -10.00 -11.56
CA ASP A 265 14.27 -9.59 -12.62
C ASP A 265 13.07 -10.54 -12.77
N ASP A 266 13.02 -11.65 -12.02
CA ASP A 266 11.90 -12.61 -12.06
C ASP A 266 10.62 -12.07 -11.38
N GLY A 267 10.71 -10.92 -10.69
CA GLY A 267 9.56 -10.26 -10.03
C GLY A 267 9.16 -10.86 -8.68
N PHE A 268 10.04 -11.63 -8.04
CA PHE A 268 9.84 -12.15 -6.69
C PHE A 268 10.19 -11.08 -5.64
N LEU A 269 9.27 -10.79 -4.71
CA LEU A 269 9.45 -9.88 -3.58
C LEU A 269 10.39 -10.45 -2.52
N ASN A 270 10.34 -11.77 -2.29
CA ASN A 270 11.04 -12.42 -1.16
C ASN A 270 12.18 -13.34 -1.62
N LEU A 271 13.39 -12.77 -1.72
CA LEU A 271 14.61 -13.51 -2.05
C LEU A 271 15.47 -13.73 -0.79
N ALA A 272 15.79 -14.99 -0.48
CA ALA A 272 16.77 -15.35 0.53
C ALA A 272 18.19 -15.18 -0.01
N GLY A 273 19.10 -14.76 0.86
CA GLY A 273 20.54 -14.83 0.60
C GLY A 273 20.99 -16.23 0.19
N PHE A 274 22.09 -16.30 -0.59
CA PHE A 274 22.61 -17.55 -1.11
C PHE A 274 22.95 -18.52 0.04
N LYS A 275 22.30 -19.68 0.05
CA LYS A 275 22.71 -20.84 0.83
C LYS A 275 23.28 -21.89 -0.12
N LYS A 276 24.53 -22.30 0.13
CA LYS A 276 25.27 -23.28 -0.68
C LYS A 276 24.56 -24.64 -0.68
N ASP A 277 24.03 -25.03 0.48
CA ASP A 277 23.32 -26.28 0.66
C ASP A 277 21.81 -26.06 0.78
N LEU A 278 21.07 -26.25 -0.32
CA LEU A 278 19.63 -26.54 -0.27
C LEU A 278 19.39 -28.04 0.04
N LYS A 279 20.20 -28.65 0.91
CA LYS A 279 20.00 -30.05 1.27
C LYS A 279 18.68 -30.19 2.02
N ARG A 280 17.85 -31.14 1.57
CA ARG A 280 16.57 -31.43 2.19
C ARG A 280 16.81 -32.22 3.48
N LYS A 281 16.18 -31.81 4.58
CA LYS A 281 16.31 -32.50 5.88
C LYS A 281 15.54 -33.83 5.91
N LEU A 282 14.52 -33.98 5.07
CA LEU A 282 13.64 -35.15 5.03
C LEU A 282 13.88 -35.97 3.75
N PRO A 283 13.93 -37.31 3.81
CA PRO A 283 13.94 -38.15 2.63
C PRO A 283 12.58 -38.08 1.90
N HIS A 284 12.58 -38.25 0.58
CA HIS A 284 11.37 -38.16 -0.25
C HIS A 284 10.25 -39.10 0.22
N LYS A 285 10.58 -40.32 0.64
CA LYS A 285 9.61 -41.33 1.11
C LYS A 285 8.86 -40.90 2.38
N ALA A 286 9.43 -40.00 3.18
CA ALA A 286 8.81 -39.46 4.39
C ALA A 286 8.10 -38.11 4.14
N ALA A 287 8.13 -37.59 2.90
CA ALA A 287 7.49 -36.34 2.57
C ALA A 287 5.97 -36.51 2.59
N ARG A 288 5.28 -35.63 3.31
CA ARG A 288 3.81 -35.54 3.23
C ARG A 288 3.43 -34.96 1.88
N GLU A 289 2.32 -35.39 1.33
CA GLU A 289 1.72 -34.81 0.13
C GLU A 289 1.45 -33.31 0.31
N SER A 290 1.61 -32.53 -0.76
CA SER A 290 1.41 -31.08 -0.70
C SER A 290 -0.05 -30.72 -0.41
N PRO A 291 -0.32 -29.59 0.28
CA PRO A 291 -1.68 -29.12 0.51
C PRO A 291 -2.51 -29.00 -0.77
N VAL A 292 -1.90 -28.50 -1.86
CA VAL A 292 -2.55 -28.40 -3.16
C VAL A 292 -2.89 -29.78 -3.74
N ALA A 293 -1.99 -30.76 -3.64
CA ALA A 293 -2.28 -32.13 -4.09
C ALA A 293 -3.38 -32.80 -3.25
N GLN A 294 -3.37 -32.62 -1.92
CA GLN A 294 -4.45 -33.07 -1.05
C GLN A 294 -5.80 -32.44 -1.42
N LYS A 295 -5.80 -31.13 -1.71
CA LYS A 295 -6.98 -30.38 -2.16
C LYS A 295 -7.50 -30.88 -3.50
N LYS A 296 -6.63 -31.12 -4.49
CA LYS A 296 -6.97 -31.70 -5.79
C LYS A 296 -7.62 -33.08 -5.63
N ARG A 297 -7.01 -33.96 -4.82
CA ARG A 297 -7.55 -35.30 -4.53
C ARG A 297 -8.95 -35.25 -3.91
N ARG A 298 -9.20 -34.33 -2.98
CA ARG A 298 -10.52 -34.17 -2.34
C ARG A 298 -11.61 -33.71 -3.29
N LEU A 299 -11.26 -32.91 -4.30
CA LEU A 299 -12.22 -32.28 -5.20
C LEU A 299 -12.49 -33.11 -6.46
N GLY A 300 -11.85 -34.28 -6.57
CA GLY A 300 -11.88 -35.13 -7.74
C GLY A 300 -11.13 -34.50 -8.91
N ASP A 301 -10.31 -35.28 -9.61
CA ASP A 301 -9.51 -34.78 -10.74
C ASP A 301 -10.34 -34.21 -11.91
N GLY A 302 -11.67 -34.35 -11.89
CA GLY A 302 -12.58 -33.92 -12.95
C GLY A 302 -13.03 -32.45 -12.94
N THR A 303 -12.86 -31.70 -11.84
CA THR A 303 -13.61 -30.42 -11.67
C THR A 303 -12.74 -29.15 -11.66
N TYR A 304 -11.41 -29.28 -11.71
CA TYR A 304 -10.50 -28.15 -11.42
C TYR A 304 -10.08 -27.29 -12.63
N LEU A 305 -10.57 -27.59 -13.83
CA LEU A 305 -10.18 -26.86 -15.06
C LEU A 305 -11.02 -25.62 -15.39
N LEU A 306 -12.10 -25.31 -14.65
CA LEU A 306 -13.09 -24.31 -15.11
C LEU A 306 -13.17 -22.97 -14.35
N THR A 307 -12.38 -22.74 -13.29
CA THR A 307 -12.61 -21.55 -12.42
C THR A 307 -11.49 -20.50 -12.39
N ARG A 308 -10.45 -20.59 -13.21
CA ARG A 308 -9.33 -19.62 -13.17
C ARG A 308 -9.40 -18.47 -14.19
N GLY A 309 -10.56 -18.25 -14.83
CA GLY A 309 -10.69 -17.34 -15.97
C GLY A 309 -11.59 -16.10 -15.81
N GLN A 310 -12.12 -15.79 -14.63
CA GLN A 310 -12.95 -14.59 -14.43
C GLN A 310 -12.85 -14.05 -13.00
N LYS A 311 -11.87 -13.18 -12.73
CA LYS A 311 -11.95 -12.08 -11.76
C LYS A 311 -10.97 -11.00 -12.17
#